data_AF-A0A5B7F411-F1
#
_entry.id   AF-A0A5B7F411-F1
#
_cell.length_a   1.000
_cell.length_b   1.000
_cell.length_c   1.000
_cell.angle_alpha   90.00
_cell.angle_beta   90.00
_cell.angle_gamma   90.00
#
_symmetry.space_group_name_H-M   'P 1'
#
loop_
_entity.id
_entity.type
_entity.pdbx_description
1 polymer ?
#
loop_
_entity_poly.entity_id
_entity_poly.type
_entity_poly.pdbx_seq_one_letter_code
_entity_poly.pdbx_strand_id
1 'polypeptide(L)'
;MRQTFIVGCMFVSTSVLGPIMYNLWIFSGSANANFYFAVTLAFNTAQIFLVTDLLFAYVKWEYQLTHGSKIEVDGSPGRLTLHNNVNK
;
A
#
# COMPACT_ATOMS: atom_id res chain seq x y z
N MET A 1 6.18 -0.72 -4.25
CA MET A 1 6.36 -1.43 -2.98
C MET A 1 7.68 -1.09 -2.28
N ARG A 2 8.04 0.20 -2.10
CA ARG A 2 9.24 0.60 -1.32
C ARG A 2 8.89 1.03 0.12
N GLN A 3 7.61 1.29 0.39
CA GLN A 3 7.11 1.89 1.61
C GLN A 3 6.14 0.95 2.36
N THR A 4 5.95 -0.28 1.86
CA THR A 4 4.98 -1.25 2.37
C THR A 4 5.21 -1.59 3.84
N PHE A 5 6.47 -1.64 4.29
CA PHE A 5 6.81 -1.86 5.70
C PHE A 5 6.30 -0.74 6.61
N ILE A 6 6.52 0.52 6.22
CA ILE A 6 6.09 1.70 6.98
C ILE A 6 4.55 1.76 7.03
N VAL A 7 3.90 1.54 5.88
CA VAL A 7 2.44 1.50 5.77
C VAL A 7 1.87 0.39 6.65
N GLY A 8 2.48 -0.81 6.64
CA GLY A 8 2.09 -1.93 7.50
C GLY A 8 2.19 -1.59 8.99
N CYS A 9 3.30 -1.01 9.44
CA CYS A 9 3.47 -0.55 10.82
C CYS A 9 2.42 0.51 11.22
N MET A 10 2.07 1.41 10.30
CA MET A 10 1.04 2.43 10.52
C MET A 10 -0.35 1.81 10.67
N PHE A 11 -0.70 0.81 9.86
CA PHE A 11 -1.96 0.07 10.01
C PHE A 11 -2.05 -0.73 11.30
N VAL A 12 -0.98 -1.43 11.68
CA VAL A 12 -0.94 -2.19 12.94
C VAL A 12 -1.12 -1.24 14.12
N SER A 13 -0.36 -0.13 14.13
CA SER A 13 -0.44 0.86 15.20
C SER A 13 -1.83 1.48 15.31
N THR A 14 -2.43 1.91 14.19
CA THR A 14 -3.77 2.51 14.18
C THR A 14 -4.88 1.53 14.55
N SER A 15 -4.74 0.25 14.19
CA SER A 15 -5.70 -0.81 14.57
C SER A 15 -5.69 -1.12 16.06
N VAL A 16 -4.53 -0.99 16.72
CA VAL A 16 -4.43 -1.14 18.19
C VAL A 16 -4.86 0.14 18.90
N LEU A 17 -4.40 1.31 18.44
CA LEU A 17 -4.70 2.59 19.08
C LEU A 17 -6.18 3.01 18.91
N GLY A 18 -6.85 2.64 17.82
CA GLY A 18 -8.25 2.96 17.56
C GLY A 18 -9.20 2.53 18.70
N PRO A 19 -9.30 1.23 19.02
CA PRO A 19 -10.17 0.76 20.10
C PRO A 19 -9.75 1.28 21.47
N ILE A 20 -8.45 1.51 21.71
CA ILE A 20 -7.94 2.09 22.96
C ILE A 20 -8.47 3.52 23.11
N MET A 21 -8.26 4.37 22.09
CA MET A 21 -8.71 5.77 22.15
C MET A 21 -10.23 5.90 22.20
N TYR A 22 -10.96 5.02 21.52
CA TYR A 22 -12.42 4.96 21.63
C TYR A 22 -12.87 4.62 23.05
N ASN A 23 -12.25 3.60 23.67
CA ASN A 23 -12.60 3.21 25.03
C ASN A 23 -12.24 4.29 26.06
N LEU A 24 -11.07 4.94 25.91
CA LEU A 24 -10.67 6.02 26.81
C LEU A 24 -11.55 7.25 26.67
N TRP A 25 -12.05 7.52 25.45
CA TRP A 25 -12.96 8.63 25.20
C TRP A 25 -14.36 8.39 25.76
N ILE A 26 -14.95 7.22 25.49
CA ILE A 26 -16.33 6.92 25.87
C ILE A 26 -16.45 6.50 27.34
N PHE A 27 -15.61 5.56 27.79
CA PHE A 27 -15.78 4.93 29.10
C PHE A 27 -14.93 5.55 30.20
N SER A 28 -13.67 5.88 29.88
CA SER A 28 -12.73 6.35 30.91
C SER A 28 -12.76 7.85 31.12
N GLY A 29 -13.32 8.63 30.19
CA GLY A 29 -13.36 10.10 30.22
C GLY A 29 -11.99 10.79 30.22
N SER A 30 -10.90 10.04 30.15
CA SER A 30 -9.52 10.53 30.24
C SER A 30 -8.97 11.01 28.89
N ALA A 31 -9.55 10.57 27.78
CA ALA A 31 -9.17 11.02 26.44
C ALA A 31 -10.28 11.86 25.79
N ASN A 32 -9.90 12.93 25.12
CA ASN A 32 -10.79 13.75 24.30
C ASN A 32 -10.97 13.13 22.90
N ALA A 33 -12.13 13.37 22.26
CA ALA A 33 -12.42 12.98 20.88
C ALA A 33 -11.32 13.36 19.86
N ASN A 34 -10.59 14.46 20.11
CA ASN A 34 -9.46 14.89 19.28
C ASN A 34 -8.37 13.81 19.14
N PHE A 35 -8.14 12.98 20.17
CA PHE A 35 -7.15 11.89 20.08
C PHE A 35 -7.62 10.76 19.18
N TYR A 36 -8.90 10.39 19.26
CA TYR A 36 -9.48 9.41 18.35
C TYR A 36 -9.50 9.91 16.89
N PHE A 37 -9.76 11.22 16.70
CA PHE A 37 -9.65 11.87 15.40
C PHE A 37 -8.24 11.76 14.80
N ALA A 38 -7.19 12.02 15.59
CA ALA A 38 -5.80 11.90 15.12
C ALA A 38 -5.44 10.48 14.67
N VAL A 39 -5.88 9.45 15.42
CA VAL A 39 -5.68 8.04 15.02
C VAL A 39 -6.40 7.73 13.71
N THR A 40 -7.63 8.22 13.55
CA THR A 40 -8.41 8.03 12.32
C THR A 40 -7.77 8.75 11.13
N LEU A 41 -7.20 9.93 11.33
CA LEU A 41 -6.46 10.65 10.30
C LEU A 41 -5.22 9.86 9.86
N ALA A 42 -4.45 9.33 10.81
CA ALA A 42 -3.28 8.49 10.51
C ALA A 42 -3.67 7.22 9.73
N PHE A 43 -4.80 6.60 10.06
CA PHE A 43 -5.33 5.45 9.31
C PHE A 43 -5.67 5.82 7.85
N ASN A 44 -6.35 6.94 7.64
CA ASN A 44 -6.66 7.43 6.28
C ASN A 44 -5.39 7.76 5.50
N THR A 45 -4.39 8.38 6.14
CA THR A 45 -3.08 8.63 5.52
C THR A 45 -2.40 7.32 5.11
N ALA A 46 -2.43 6.28 5.95
CA ALA A 46 -1.90 4.95 5.61
C ALA A 46 -2.61 4.34 4.38
N GLN A 47 -3.94 4.51 4.28
CA GLN A 47 -4.72 4.07 3.12
C GLN A 47 -4.30 4.78 1.83
N ILE A 48 -4.10 6.11 1.86
CA ILE A 48 -3.65 6.88 0.69
C ILE A 48 -2.28 6.37 0.21
N PHE A 49 -1.35 6.11 1.13
CA PHE A 49 -0.05 5.55 0.78
C PHE A 49 -0.15 4.16 0.17
N LEU A 50 -1.01 3.29 0.71
CA LEU A 50 -1.24 1.95 0.17
C LEU A 50 -1.78 2.01 -1.26
N VAL A 51 -2.84 2.81 -1.49
CA VAL A 51 -3.45 2.96 -2.81
C VAL A 51 -2.45 3.52 -3.82
N THR A 52 -1.64 4.50 -3.41
CA THR A 52 -0.60 5.09 -4.28
C THR A 52 0.45 4.04 -4.67
N ASP A 53 0.91 3.23 -3.73
CA ASP A 53 1.92 2.18 -3.98
C ASP A 53 1.36 1.06 -4.87
N LEU A 54 0.07 0.73 -4.70
CA LEU A 54 -0.66 -0.23 -5.54
C LEU A 54 -0.83 0.29 -6.97
N LEU A 55 -1.27 1.54 -7.15
CA LEU A 55 -1.42 2.18 -8.46
C LEU A 55 -0.07 2.24 -9.19
N PHE A 56 1.00 2.60 -8.48
CA PHE A 56 2.34 2.62 -9.07
C PHE A 56 2.81 1.22 -9.48
N ALA A 57 2.52 0.20 -8.68
CA ALA A 57 2.82 -1.20 -9.04
C ALA A 57 2.03 -1.64 -10.28
N TYR A 58 0.75 -1.27 -10.38
CA TYR A 58 -0.09 -1.56 -11.52
C TYR A 58 0.40 -0.87 -12.80
N VAL A 59 0.69 0.44 -12.75
CA VAL A 59 1.23 1.17 -13.90
C VAL A 59 2.58 0.60 -14.33
N LYS A 60 3.44 0.23 -13.38
CA LYS A 60 4.73 -0.41 -13.70
C LYS A 60 4.53 -1.76 -14.39
N TRP A 61 3.56 -2.55 -13.95
CA TRP A 61 3.22 -3.84 -14.56
C TRP A 61 2.68 -3.68 -15.99
N GLU A 62 1.72 -2.78 -16.20
CA GLU A 62 1.18 -2.44 -17.53
C GLU A 62 2.28 -1.93 -18.48
N TYR A 63 3.18 -1.08 -17.97
CA TYR A 63 4.32 -0.56 -18.72
C TYR A 63 5.26 -1.70 -19.16
N GLN A 64 5.55 -2.64 -18.26
CA GLN A 64 6.37 -3.82 -18.54
C GLN A 64 5.71 -4.76 -19.56
N LEU A 65 4.38 -4.91 -19.52
CA LEU A 65 3.62 -5.69 -20.50
C LEU A 65 3.68 -5.06 -21.90
N THR A 66 3.50 -3.74 -21.98
CA THR A 66 3.38 -3.03 -23.27
C THR A 66 4.74 -2.85 -23.96
N HIS A 67 5.79 -2.52 -23.21
CA HIS A 67 7.11 -2.21 -23.79
C HIS A 67 8.06 -3.41 -23.82
N GLY A 68 7.69 -4.51 -23.15
CA GLY A 68 8.53 -5.68 -22.95
C GLY A 68 9.66 -5.41 -21.97
N SER A 69 9.89 -6.34 -21.05
CA SER A 69 11.06 -6.27 -20.16
C SER A 69 12.32 -6.63 -20.97
N LYS A 70 13.23 -5.67 -21.14
CA LYS A 70 14.61 -5.97 -21.59
C LYS A 70 15.30 -6.71 -20.45
N ILE A 71 15.33 -8.03 -20.53
CA ILE A 71 16.15 -8.85 -19.65
C ILE A 71 17.33 -9.31 -20.48
N GLU A 72 18.51 -8.74 -20.22
CA GLU A 72 19.75 -9.27 -20.75
C GLU A 72 20.02 -10.61 -20.05
N VAL A 73 19.81 -11.70 -20.77
CA VAL A 73 20.22 -13.05 -20.36
C VAL A 73 21.52 -13.30 -21.11
N ASP A 74 22.62 -13.46 -20.37
CA ASP A 74 23.91 -13.89 -20.93
C ASP A 74 24.51 -12.95 -22.00
N GLY A 75 24.56 -11.65 -21.72
CA GLY A 75 25.24 -10.66 -22.59
C GLY A 75 24.58 -10.39 -23.95
N SER A 76 23.40 -10.98 -24.21
CA SER A 76 22.56 -10.70 -25.37
C SER A 76 21.23 -10.08 -24.93
N PRO A 77 20.71 -9.05 -25.65
CA PRO A 77 19.46 -8.39 -25.29
C PRO A 77 18.26 -9.33 -25.51
N GLY A 78 17.90 -10.07 -24.47
CA GLY A 78 16.69 -10.86 -24.42
C GLY A 78 15.46 -9.98 -24.21
N ARG A 79 14.46 -10.12 -25.06
CA ARG A 79 13.14 -9.51 -24.85
C ARG A 79 12.21 -10.57 -24.28
N LEU A 80 11.78 -10.40 -23.03
CA LEU A 80 10.71 -11.24 -22.49
C LEU A 80 9.39 -10.86 -23.20
N THR A 81 9.00 -11.66 -24.18
CA THR A 81 7.65 -11.62 -24.74
C THR A 81 6.78 -12.57 -23.95
N LEU A 82 5.75 -12.05 -23.29
CA LEU A 82 4.67 -12.87 -22.75
C LEU A 82 3.93 -13.47 -23.96
N HIS A 83 4.15 -14.75 -24.23
CA HIS A 83 3.39 -15.48 -25.24
C HIS A 83 1.99 -15.70 -24.67
N ASN A 84 1.15 -14.66 -24.74
CA ASN A 84 -0.22 -14.74 -24.29
C ASN A 84 -1.05 -15.40 -25.39
N ASN A 85 -1.36 -16.68 -25.20
CA ASN A 85 -2.20 -17.46 -26.11
C ASN A 85 -3.68 -17.12 -25.81
N VAL A 86 -4.09 -15.90 -26.12
CA VAL A 86 -5.50 -15.52 -26.13
C VAL A 86 -5.99 -15.63 -27.57
N ASN A 87 -6.20 -16.87 -27.99
CA ASN A 87 -7.07 -17.18 -29.12
C ASN A 87 -8.52 -17.12 -28.62
N LYS A 88 -9.22 -16.05 -29.00
CA LYS A 88 -10.61 -16.06 -29.45
C LYS A 88 -10.85 -14.88 -30.37
#